data_AF-A0A0G1XEY7-F1
#
_entry.id   AF-A0A0G1XEY7-F1
#
_cell.length_a   1.000
_cell.length_b   1.000
_cell.length_c   1.000
_cell.angle_alpha   90.00
_cell.angle_beta   90.00
_cell.angle_gamma   90.00
#
_symmetry.space_group_name_H-M   'P 1'
#
loop_
_entity.id
_entity.type
_entity.pdbx_description
1 polymer ?
#
loop_
_entity_poly.entity_id
_entity_poly.type
_entity_poly.pdbx_seq_one_letter_code
_entity_poly.pdbx_strand_id
1 'polypeptide(L)'
;MLPHDPLTKHFRLTTVQLSALKRLGISSIEELLRHFPARYDQGGSESAIAGLVAGTEVTIFGTIGNLETRRSWKRKIPVGEAVIRDASGSIKIMWFHQPYLAKKFHDGMYVKAIGTVTGKTGKPYLANPHVEVADPSEVGLFADTKAPATAGKLSAKKFTKRI
;
A
#
# COMPACT_ATOMS: atom_id res chain seq x y z
N MET A 1 -7.40 8.77 31.16
CA MET A 1 -8.43 8.88 30.10
C MET A 1 -9.51 7.88 30.43
N LEU A 2 -10.78 8.29 30.44
CA LEU A 2 -11.93 7.40 30.66
C LEU A 2 -12.62 7.08 29.33
N PRO A 3 -13.24 5.90 29.15
CA PRO A 3 -13.86 5.50 27.88
C PRO A 3 -14.90 6.49 27.35
N HIS A 4 -15.68 7.10 28.26
CA HIS A 4 -16.74 8.06 27.92
C HIS A 4 -16.25 9.52 27.90
N ASP A 5 -14.95 9.79 28.08
CA ASP A 5 -14.44 11.14 27.93
C ASP A 5 -14.67 11.63 26.48
N PRO A 6 -15.12 12.88 26.29
CA PRO A 6 -15.25 13.46 24.97
C PRO A 6 -13.86 13.67 24.35
N LEU A 7 -13.76 13.49 23.02
CA LEU A 7 -12.47 13.60 22.32
C LEU A 7 -11.81 14.97 22.48
N THR A 8 -12.60 16.04 22.59
CA THR A 8 -12.10 17.42 22.78
C THR A 8 -11.32 17.64 24.07
N LYS A 9 -11.51 16.78 25.08
CA LYS A 9 -10.79 16.85 26.35
C LYS A 9 -9.33 16.43 26.22
N HIS A 10 -9.03 15.55 25.27
CA HIS A 10 -7.71 14.92 25.11
C HIS A 10 -7.03 15.24 23.78
N PHE A 11 -7.79 15.64 22.76
CA PHE A 11 -7.28 15.95 21.42
C PHE A 11 -7.59 17.39 21.02
N ARG A 12 -6.60 18.06 20.42
CA ARG A 12 -6.78 19.38 19.80
C ARG A 12 -7.37 19.20 18.40
N LEU A 13 -8.70 19.27 18.31
CA LEU A 13 -9.44 19.05 17.07
C LEU A 13 -9.89 20.37 16.43
N THR A 14 -9.75 20.49 15.12
CA THR A 14 -10.32 21.61 14.34
C THR A 14 -11.82 21.42 14.14
N THR A 15 -12.52 22.51 13.80
CA THR A 15 -13.97 22.47 13.50
C THR A 15 -14.30 21.51 12.35
N VAL A 16 -13.43 21.40 11.36
CA VAL A 16 -13.55 20.45 10.24
C VAL A 16 -13.44 19.01 10.73
N GLN A 17 -12.45 18.72 11.59
CA GLN A 17 -12.27 17.38 12.17
C GLN A 17 -13.45 16.97 13.06
N LEU A 18 -13.97 17.89 13.89
CA LEU A 18 -15.14 17.63 14.73
C LEU A 18 -16.40 17.32 13.91
N SER A 19 -16.63 18.08 12.82
CA SER A 19 -17.74 17.81 11.91
C SER A 19 -17.62 16.44 11.24
N ALA A 20 -16.42 16.07 10.77
CA ALA A 20 -16.17 14.77 10.17
C ALA A 20 -16.35 13.61 11.17
N LEU A 21 -15.82 13.73 12.39
CA LEU A 21 -15.98 12.72 13.45
C LEU A 21 -17.45 12.56 13.85
N LYS A 22 -18.20 13.67 13.96
CA LYS A 22 -19.63 13.63 14.24
C LYS A 22 -20.42 12.91 13.13
N ARG A 23 -20.05 13.12 11.87
CA ARG A 23 -20.63 12.39 10.72
C ARG A 23 -20.32 10.89 10.74
N LEU A 24 -19.19 10.49 11.33
CA LEU A 24 -18.80 9.10 11.56
C LEU A 24 -19.44 8.50 12.83
N GLY A 25 -20.19 9.29 13.61
CA GLY A 25 -20.78 8.86 14.88
C GLY A 25 -19.78 8.73 16.02
N ILE A 26 -18.64 9.44 15.94
CA ILE A 26 -17.55 9.36 16.91
C ILE A 26 -17.52 10.64 17.75
N SER A 27 -17.76 10.51 19.04
CA SER A 27 -17.82 11.60 20.02
C SER A 27 -16.98 11.34 21.28
N SER A 28 -16.77 10.07 21.61
CA SER A 28 -16.01 9.62 22.80
C SER A 28 -14.76 8.80 22.44
N ILE A 29 -13.88 8.59 23.43
CA ILE A 29 -12.69 7.74 23.27
C ILE A 29 -13.08 6.29 22.91
N GLU A 30 -14.12 5.74 23.55
CA GLU A 30 -14.57 4.39 23.27
C GLU A 30 -15.01 4.22 21.82
N GLU A 31 -15.84 5.14 21.31
CA GLU A 31 -16.31 5.11 19.93
C GLU A 31 -15.15 5.22 18.92
N LEU A 32 -14.13 6.02 19.24
CA LEU A 32 -12.94 6.15 18.41
C LEU A 32 -12.14 4.84 18.36
N LEU A 33 -11.91 4.21 19.51
CA LEU A 33 -11.14 2.96 19.60
C LEU A 33 -11.87 1.77 18.97
N ARG A 34 -13.21 1.79 18.98
CA ARG A 34 -14.05 0.75 18.34
C ARG A 34 -14.35 1.03 16.86
N HIS A 35 -13.87 2.15 16.31
CA HIS A 35 -14.05 2.47 14.90
C HIS A 35 -13.02 1.72 14.04
N PHE A 36 -13.31 0.44 13.75
CA PHE A 36 -12.44 -0.38 12.93
C PHE A 36 -12.47 0.04 11.45
N PRO A 37 -11.33 -0.05 10.73
CA PRO A 37 -11.30 0.17 9.29
C PRO A 37 -12.29 -0.71 8.53
N ALA A 38 -12.98 -0.13 7.55
CA ALA A 38 -13.89 -0.88 6.68
C ALA A 38 -13.15 -1.90 5.79
N ARG A 39 -11.85 -1.68 5.55
CA ARG A 39 -10.95 -2.58 4.83
C ARG A 39 -9.59 -2.54 5.50
N TYR A 40 -9.05 -3.71 5.83
CA TYR A 40 -7.63 -3.86 6.12
C TYR A 40 -6.91 -4.09 4.80
N ASP A 41 -5.95 -3.23 4.49
CA ASP A 41 -5.09 -3.44 3.33
C ASP A 41 -4.18 -4.62 3.65
N GLN A 42 -4.26 -5.67 2.84
CA GLN A 42 -3.33 -6.79 2.93
C GLN A 42 -2.17 -6.41 2.03
N GLY A 43 -1.05 -5.96 2.63
CA GLY A 43 0.16 -5.70 1.86
C GLY A 43 0.44 -6.91 0.96
N GLY A 44 0.69 -6.67 -0.33
CA GLY A 44 0.88 -7.74 -1.31
C GLY A 44 1.94 -8.75 -0.84
N SER A 45 1.85 -10.00 -1.29
CA SER A 45 2.79 -11.04 -0.90
C SER A 45 4.23 -10.60 -1.14
N GLU A 46 5.10 -10.81 -0.15
CA GLU A 46 6.53 -10.57 -0.30
C GLU A 46 7.07 -11.42 -1.45
N SER A 47 7.63 -10.76 -2.46
CA SER A 47 8.04 -11.42 -3.70
C SER A 47 9.44 -10.96 -4.09
N ALA A 48 10.30 -11.92 -4.44
CA ALA A 48 11.58 -11.63 -5.04
C ALA A 48 11.40 -11.01 -6.44
N ILE A 49 12.31 -10.11 -6.84
CA ILE A 49 12.25 -9.40 -8.13
C ILE A 49 12.27 -10.38 -9.32
N ALA A 50 13.02 -11.48 -9.21
CA ALA A 50 13.10 -12.49 -10.27
C ALA A 50 11.78 -13.22 -10.54
N GLY A 51 10.84 -13.25 -9.58
CA GLY A 51 9.57 -13.97 -9.68
C GLY A 51 8.36 -13.09 -10.02
N LEU A 52 8.57 -11.82 -10.38
CA LEU A 52 7.48 -10.87 -10.55
C LEU A 52 6.64 -11.17 -11.80
N VAL A 53 5.32 -11.30 -11.59
CA VAL A 53 4.33 -11.51 -12.65
C VAL A 53 3.62 -10.20 -12.96
N ALA A 54 3.47 -9.86 -14.24
CA ALA A 54 2.72 -8.66 -14.62
C ALA A 54 1.23 -8.81 -14.24
N GLY A 55 0.66 -7.74 -13.69
CA GLY A 55 -0.73 -7.68 -13.24
C GLY A 55 -0.96 -8.08 -11.79
N THR A 56 0.07 -8.50 -11.05
CA THR A 56 -0.04 -8.83 -9.63
C THR A 56 0.43 -7.68 -8.75
N GLU A 57 -0.22 -7.52 -7.60
CA GLU A 57 0.24 -6.66 -6.53
C GLU A 57 1.27 -7.39 -5.67
N VAL A 58 2.40 -6.73 -5.42
CA VAL A 58 3.56 -7.32 -4.76
C VAL A 58 4.15 -6.35 -3.75
N THR A 59 4.77 -6.91 -2.73
CA THR A 59 5.68 -6.18 -1.84
C THR A 59 7.10 -6.62 -2.13
N ILE A 60 7.99 -5.67 -2.43
CA ILE A 60 9.41 -5.92 -2.65
C ILE A 60 10.24 -5.11 -1.65
N PHE A 61 11.34 -5.71 -1.21
CA PHE A 61 12.37 -5.05 -0.41
C PHE A 61 13.65 -4.96 -1.22
N GLY A 62 14.40 -3.88 -1.03
CA GLY A 62 15.69 -3.74 -1.69
C GLY A 62 16.26 -2.35 -1.59
N THR A 63 17.41 -2.16 -2.23
CA THR A 63 18.11 -0.89 -2.26
C THR A 63 17.65 -0.06 -3.45
N ILE A 64 17.20 1.16 -3.20
CA ILE A 64 16.81 2.11 -4.24
C ILE A 64 18.04 2.87 -4.77
N GLY A 65 18.04 3.15 -6.07
CA GLY A 65 19.06 4.00 -6.70
C GLY A 65 18.64 4.43 -8.11
N ASN A 66 19.51 5.19 -8.77
CA ASN A 66 19.25 5.72 -10.11
C ASN A 66 17.94 6.54 -10.15
N LEU A 67 17.80 7.44 -9.17
CA LEU A 67 16.64 8.30 -9.01
C LEU A 67 16.70 9.46 -10.00
N GLU A 68 15.72 9.52 -10.91
CA GLU A 68 15.62 10.55 -11.94
C GLU A 68 14.23 11.17 -11.99
N THR A 69 14.16 12.45 -12.34
CA THR A 69 12.91 13.10 -12.70
C THR A 69 12.95 13.41 -14.19
N ARG A 70 11.99 12.88 -14.95
CA ARG A 70 11.89 13.15 -16.39
C ARG A 70 10.45 13.43 -16.82
N ARG A 71 10.28 13.87 -18.06
CA ARG A 71 8.96 13.93 -18.70
C ARG A 71 8.80 12.71 -19.60
N SER A 72 7.65 12.05 -19.50
CA SER A 72 7.31 10.94 -20.39
C SER A 72 7.27 11.42 -21.83
N TRP A 73 8.01 10.75 -22.71
CA TRP A 73 8.09 11.10 -24.14
C TRP A 73 6.71 11.12 -24.82
N LYS A 74 5.89 10.10 -24.54
CA LYS A 74 4.61 9.89 -25.24
C LYS A 74 3.51 10.84 -24.81
N ARG A 75 3.41 11.11 -23.51
CA ARG A 75 2.30 11.88 -22.92
C ARG A 75 2.72 13.23 -22.32
N LYS A 76 4.02 13.56 -22.34
CA LYS A 76 4.62 14.78 -21.76
C LYS A 76 4.30 15.01 -20.27
N ILE A 77 3.88 13.95 -19.57
CA ILE A 77 3.55 13.93 -18.14
C ILE A 77 4.85 13.88 -17.32
N PRO A 78 4.95 14.58 -16.17
CA PRO A 78 6.09 14.44 -15.26
C PRO A 78 6.10 13.05 -14.61
N VAL A 79 7.27 12.42 -14.61
CA VAL A 79 7.50 11.07 -14.08
C VAL A 79 8.74 11.09 -13.19
N GLY A 80 8.61 10.57 -11.98
CA GLY A 80 9.76 10.18 -11.16
C GLY A 80 10.11 8.73 -11.49
N GLU A 81 11.39 8.43 -11.69
CA GLU A 81 11.89 7.08 -11.91
C GLU A 81 12.93 6.73 -10.87
N ALA A 82 12.97 5.44 -10.53
CA ALA A 82 14.03 4.86 -9.71
C ALA A 82 14.20 3.39 -10.09
N VAL A 83 15.29 2.78 -9.62
CA VAL A 83 15.52 1.34 -9.73
C VAL A 83 15.68 0.78 -8.32
N ILE A 84 14.92 -0.26 -8.00
CA ILE A 84 15.17 -1.06 -6.81
C ILE A 84 15.99 -2.29 -7.20
N ARG A 85 17.02 -2.58 -6.42
CA ARG A 85 17.86 -3.77 -6.54
C ARG A 85 17.74 -4.63 -5.30
N ASP A 86 17.60 -5.93 -5.52
CA ASP A 86 17.59 -6.99 -4.52
C ASP A 86 18.59 -8.08 -4.95
N ALA A 87 18.88 -9.06 -4.08
CA ALA A 87 19.70 -10.22 -4.39
C ALA A 87 19.25 -10.97 -5.64
N SER A 88 17.94 -10.95 -5.93
CA SER A 88 17.35 -11.64 -7.08
C SER A 88 17.41 -10.86 -8.41
N GLY A 89 17.63 -9.54 -8.38
CA GLY A 89 17.65 -8.73 -9.60
C GLY A 89 17.34 -7.26 -9.38
N SER A 90 16.86 -6.59 -10.44
CA SER A 90 16.50 -5.17 -10.38
C SER A 90 15.20 -4.88 -11.12
N ILE A 91 14.37 -3.99 -10.57
CA ILE A 91 13.13 -3.53 -11.21
C ILE A 91 13.04 -2.02 -11.21
N LYS A 92 12.46 -1.46 -12.28
CA LYS A 92 12.18 -0.03 -12.39
C LYS A 92 10.89 0.33 -11.64
N ILE A 93 10.93 1.45 -10.96
CA ILE A 93 9.77 2.12 -10.38
C ILE A 93 9.48 3.39 -11.16
N MET A 94 8.21 3.65 -11.42
CA MET A 94 7.75 4.89 -12.04
C MET A 94 6.59 5.50 -11.26
N TRP A 95 6.76 6.76 -10.85
CA TRP A 95 5.71 7.60 -10.27
C TRP A 95 5.20 8.60 -11.30
N PHE A 96 4.02 8.33 -11.86
CA PHE A 96 3.35 9.23 -12.79
C PHE A 96 2.69 10.39 -12.05
N HIS A 97 2.82 11.61 -12.57
CA HIS A 97 2.28 12.83 -11.96
C HIS A 97 2.88 13.18 -10.57
N GLN A 98 3.84 12.41 -10.06
CA GLN A 98 4.44 12.59 -8.73
C GLN A 98 5.98 12.58 -8.79
N PRO A 99 6.62 13.46 -9.59
CA PRO A 99 8.08 13.47 -9.76
C PRO A 99 8.84 13.77 -8.47
N TYR A 100 8.23 14.49 -7.53
CA TYR A 100 8.86 14.86 -6.26
C TYR A 100 9.25 13.64 -5.41
N LEU A 101 8.57 12.50 -5.60
CA LEU A 101 8.89 11.27 -4.89
C LEU A 101 10.31 10.79 -5.20
N ALA A 102 10.78 10.96 -6.44
CA ALA A 102 12.17 10.63 -6.78
C ALA A 102 13.21 11.51 -6.06
N LYS A 103 12.82 12.70 -5.55
CA LYS A 103 13.70 13.56 -4.75
C LYS A 103 13.62 13.29 -3.26
N LYS A 104 12.58 12.57 -2.81
CA LYS A 104 12.39 12.21 -1.40
C LYS A 104 13.41 11.15 -0.96
N PHE A 105 13.89 10.34 -1.90
CA PHE A 105 14.83 9.25 -1.63
C PHE A 105 16.23 9.58 -2.17
N HIS A 106 17.25 8.99 -1.56
CA HIS A 106 18.63 9.02 -2.02
C HIS A 106 19.13 7.63 -2.42
N ASP A 107 20.11 7.60 -3.33
CA ASP A 107 20.77 6.37 -3.77
C ASP A 107 21.37 5.62 -2.57
N GLY A 108 21.13 4.31 -2.50
CA GLY A 108 21.67 3.43 -1.47
C GLY A 108 20.73 3.15 -0.30
N MET A 109 19.57 3.80 -0.21
CA MET A 109 18.61 3.50 0.85
C MET A 109 17.95 2.14 0.70
N TYR A 110 17.75 1.47 1.82
CA TYR A 110 16.90 0.30 1.90
C TYR A 110 15.43 0.72 2.01
N VAL A 111 14.59 0.17 1.13
CA VAL A 111 13.19 0.56 1.02
C VAL A 111 12.29 -0.65 0.84
N LYS A 112 11.04 -0.50 1.28
CA LYS A 112 9.92 -1.37 0.97
C LYS A 112 9.08 -0.68 -0.11
N ALA A 113 8.78 -1.38 -1.19
CA ALA A 113 7.88 -0.90 -2.24
C ALA A 113 6.69 -1.84 -2.41
N ILE A 114 5.48 -1.28 -2.33
CA ILE A 114 4.22 -1.98 -2.50
C ILE A 114 3.54 -1.44 -3.75
N GLY A 115 3.18 -2.30 -4.69
CA GLY A 115 2.40 -1.87 -5.85
C GLY A 115 2.20 -2.95 -6.89
N THR A 116 1.54 -2.56 -7.98
CA THR A 116 1.21 -3.46 -9.08
C THR A 116 2.33 -3.50 -10.12
N VAL A 117 2.80 -4.72 -10.42
CA VAL A 117 3.73 -4.96 -11.52
C VAL A 117 3.01 -4.71 -12.85
N THR A 118 3.52 -3.77 -13.63
CA THR A 118 3.01 -3.40 -14.95
C THR A 118 4.13 -3.52 -15.97
N GLY A 119 3.82 -3.51 -17.26
CA GLY A 119 4.81 -3.45 -18.33
C GLY A 119 4.59 -4.52 -19.40
N LYS A 120 5.49 -4.53 -20.38
CA LYS A 120 5.52 -5.55 -21.43
C LYS A 120 6.50 -6.65 -21.04
N THR A 121 6.32 -7.83 -21.64
CA THR A 121 7.24 -8.97 -21.49
C THR A 121 8.70 -8.53 -21.65
N GLY A 122 9.52 -8.79 -20.63
CA GLY A 122 10.95 -8.43 -20.60
C GLY A 122 11.29 -7.04 -20.06
N LYS A 123 10.30 -6.16 -19.82
CA LYS A 123 10.51 -4.84 -19.19
C LYS A 123 9.41 -4.53 -18.15
N PRO A 124 9.28 -5.33 -17.07
CA PRO A 124 8.36 -5.04 -15.99
C PRO A 124 8.81 -3.80 -15.20
N TYR A 125 7.84 -3.07 -14.66
CA TYR A 125 8.04 -1.93 -13.77
C TYR A 125 6.88 -1.81 -12.78
N LEU A 126 7.12 -1.23 -11.61
CA LEU A 126 6.04 -0.88 -10.68
C LEU A 126 5.48 0.49 -11.03
N ALA A 127 4.16 0.56 -11.22
CA ALA A 127 3.44 1.79 -11.52
C ALA A 127 2.88 2.41 -10.24
N ASN A 128 3.25 3.66 -9.94
CA ASN A 128 2.82 4.39 -8.74
C ASN A 128 2.90 3.57 -7.44
N PRO A 129 4.01 2.89 -7.15
CA PRO A 129 4.11 2.13 -5.91
C PRO A 129 4.20 3.07 -4.71
N HIS A 130 3.67 2.58 -3.59
CA HIS A 130 3.94 3.14 -2.29
C HIS A 130 5.33 2.72 -1.83
N VAL A 131 6.21 3.68 -1.56
CA VAL A 131 7.59 3.40 -1.16
C VAL A 131 7.87 4.04 0.19
N GLU A 132 8.38 3.22 1.10
CA GLU A 132 8.74 3.61 2.45
C GLU A 132 10.19 3.19 2.73
N VAL A 133 10.88 3.97 3.57
CA VAL A 133 12.17 3.57 4.10
C VAL A 133 11.92 2.41 5.04
N ALA A 134 12.67 1.32 4.86
CA ALA A 134 12.56 0.12 5.66
C ALA A 134 13.91 -0.19 6.29
N ASP A 135 13.89 -0.83 7.45
CA ASP A 135 15.10 -1.40 8.02
C ASP A 135 15.32 -2.81 7.45
N PRO A 136 16.56 -3.22 7.13
CA PRO A 136 16.86 -4.57 6.64
C PRO A 136 16.40 -5.70 7.57
N SER A 137 16.18 -5.41 8.86
CA SER A 137 15.60 -6.34 9.84
C SER A 137 14.10 -6.59 9.66
N GLU A 138 13.40 -5.80 8.85
CA GLU A 138 11.96 -5.93 8.64
C GLU A 138 11.56 -6.95 7.57
N VAL A 139 12.53 -7.43 6.80
CA VAL A 139 12.34 -8.43 5.75
C VAL A 139 11.87 -9.74 6.37
N GLY A 140 10.78 -10.32 5.88
CA GLY A 140 10.23 -11.58 6.39
C GLY A 140 9.46 -11.50 7.72
N LEU A 141 9.45 -10.36 8.44
CA LEU A 141 8.68 -10.22 9.71
C LEU A 141 7.18 -10.46 9.52
N PHE A 142 6.67 -10.21 8.30
CA PHE A 142 5.24 -10.31 7.97
C PHE A 142 4.94 -11.36 6.89
N ALA A 143 5.92 -12.21 6.52
CA ALA A 143 5.75 -13.20 5.46
C ALA A 143 4.70 -14.29 5.80
N ASP A 144 4.43 -14.53 7.09
CA ASP A 144 3.65 -15.69 7.55
C ASP A 144 2.18 -15.43 7.93
N THR A 145 1.66 -14.21 7.84
CA THR A 145 0.22 -14.01 8.14
C THR A 145 -0.64 -14.21 6.89
N LYS A 146 -0.65 -15.43 6.35
CA LYS A 146 -1.81 -15.91 5.61
C LYS A 146 -2.94 -16.05 6.63
N ALA A 147 -3.70 -14.98 6.84
CA ALA A 147 -4.95 -15.05 7.58
C ALA A 147 -5.78 -16.20 6.98
N PRO A 148 -6.35 -17.11 7.79
CA PRO A 148 -7.12 -18.22 7.27
C PRO A 148 -8.24 -17.67 6.40
N ALA A 149 -8.25 -18.09 5.14
CA ALA A 149 -9.35 -17.83 4.25
C ALA A 149 -10.63 -18.32 4.93
N THR A 150 -11.47 -17.40 5.38
CA THR A 150 -12.85 -17.69 5.76
C THR A 150 -13.56 -18.10 4.47
N ALA A 151 -13.38 -19.36 4.09
CA ALA A 151 -14.15 -20.03 3.05
C ALA A 151 -15.56 -20.27 3.61
N GLY A 152 -16.37 -19.21 3.61
CA GLY A 152 -17.81 -19.32 3.72
C GLY A 152 -18.32 -20.07 2.48
N LYS A 153 -18.50 -21.38 2.60
CA LYS A 153 -19.34 -22.17 1.69
C LYS A 153 -20.77 -21.62 1.79
N LEU A 154 -21.15 -20.67 0.94
CA LEU A 154 -22.56 -20.49 0.60
C LEU A 154 -22.89 -21.40 -0.58
N SER A 155 -23.36 -22.61 -0.25
CA SER A 155 -24.05 -23.48 -1.17
C SER A 155 -25.39 -22.84 -1.54
N ALA A 156 -25.48 -22.29 -2.75
CA ALA A 156 -26.76 -21.93 -3.35
C ALA A 156 -27.49 -23.22 -3.77
N LYS A 157 -28.45 -23.67 -2.97
CA LYS A 157 -29.51 -24.58 -3.44
C LYS A 157 -30.70 -23.75 -3.87
N LYS A 158 -30.74 -23.40 -5.16
CA LYS A 158 -32.01 -23.20 -5.87
C LYS A 158 -32.67 -24.56 -6.03
N PHE A 159 -33.87 -24.75 -5.50
CA PHE A 159 -34.80 -25.75 -6.04
C PHE A 159 -36.24 -25.21 -5.98
N THR A 160 -36.77 -25.04 -7.18
CA THR A 160 -38.13 -24.67 -7.56
C THR A 160 -39.07 -25.88 -7.45
N LYS A 161 -40.30 -25.70 -6.92
CA LYS A 161 -41.56 -26.34 -7.40
C LYS A 161 -42.77 -25.80 -6.61
N ARG A 162 -43.68 -25.04 -7.25
CA ARG A 162 -45.08 -25.43 -7.58
C ARG A 162 -45.78 -26.26 -6.49
N ILE A 163 -46.84 -25.73 -5.89
CA ILE A 163 -48.25 -25.75 -6.35
C ILE A 163 -48.93 -24.50 -5.80
#